data_AF-A0A9P5MT25-F1
#
_entry.id   AF-A0A9P5MT25-F1
#
_cell.length_a   1.000
_cell.length_b   1.000
_cell.length_c   1.000
_cell.angle_alpha   90.00
_cell.angle_beta   90.00
_cell.angle_gamma   90.00
#
_symmetry.space_group_name_H-M   'P 1'
#
loop_
_entity.id
_entity.type
_entity.pdbx_description
1 polymer ?
#
loop_
_entity_poly.entity_id
_entity_poly.type
_entity_poly.pdbx_seq_one_letter_code
_entity_poly.pdbx_strand_id
1 'polypeptide(L)'
;MAPENIKWKYWLILTVDANFQMKNKERNTWDTPALGDGWVHFVPETPYMEYVWKWGFEEQCDQCDSELRAIDVVNSKFLKGYKATGIGGVFCTRHGLVRKNGLGNLQKGERYANMVFLAFYSLMFSVLTTIVFSYDIACQWHQNLNARMLRLPPEMWIASDLFQALLFFIPKLHIYAHGAKCQYKFSFNFQRWSVCTDGEDPKRFWSHTY
;
A
#
# COMPACT_ATOMS: atom_id res chain seq x y z
N MET A 1 -16.39 3.77 23.69
CA MET A 1 -16.09 2.76 22.65
C MET A 1 -17.38 2.14 22.15
N ALA A 2 -17.47 1.74 20.89
CA ALA A 2 -18.65 1.08 20.33
C ALA A 2 -18.79 -0.38 20.86
N PRO A 3 -20.02 -0.91 20.99
CA PRO A 3 -20.27 -2.31 21.31
C PRO A 3 -19.62 -3.30 20.33
N GLU A 4 -19.18 -4.46 20.82
CA GLU A 4 -18.40 -5.45 20.07
C GLU A 4 -19.07 -5.85 18.73
N ASN A 5 -20.36 -6.11 18.76
CA ASN A 5 -21.15 -6.52 17.61
C ASN A 5 -21.27 -5.46 16.50
N ILE A 6 -20.87 -4.21 16.75
CA ILE A 6 -20.91 -3.12 15.77
C ILE A 6 -19.56 -2.41 15.57
N LYS A 7 -18.49 -2.81 16.28
CA LYS A 7 -17.15 -2.19 16.14
C LYS A 7 -16.65 -2.20 14.69
N TRP A 8 -16.99 -3.25 13.94
CA TRP A 8 -16.63 -3.40 12.54
C TRP A 8 -17.09 -2.24 11.65
N LYS A 9 -18.17 -1.54 12.03
CA LYS A 9 -18.61 -0.33 11.32
C LYS A 9 -17.62 0.82 11.40
N TYR A 10 -16.64 0.77 12.30
CA TYR A 10 -15.62 1.80 12.50
C TYR A 10 -14.21 1.37 12.06
N TRP A 11 -14.07 0.18 11.48
CA TRP A 11 -12.80 -0.29 10.96
C TRP A 11 -12.31 0.60 9.81
N LEU A 12 -11.03 0.97 9.80
CA LEU A 12 -10.44 1.61 8.64
C LEU A 12 -9.98 0.52 7.67
N ILE A 13 -10.61 0.48 6.50
CA ILE A 13 -10.21 -0.40 5.40
C ILE A 13 -9.38 0.43 4.42
N LEU A 14 -8.12 0.03 4.27
CA LEU A 14 -7.16 0.64 3.38
C LEU A 14 -6.86 -0.30 2.22
N THR A 15 -6.91 0.20 0.99
CA THR A 15 -6.35 -0.50 -0.16
C THR A 15 -5.01 0.10 -0.53
N VAL A 16 -4.03 -0.75 -0.75
CA VAL A 16 -2.66 -0.45 -1.15
C VAL A 16 -2.48 -0.95 -2.58
N ASP A 17 -2.02 -0.08 -3.49
CA ASP A 17 -1.88 -0.42 -4.92
C ASP A 17 -0.87 0.50 -5.61
N ALA A 18 -0.37 0.11 -6.78
CA ALA A 18 0.49 0.95 -7.61
C ALA A 18 -0.05 1.15 -9.04
N ASN A 19 0.18 2.35 -9.56
CA ASN A 19 -0.04 2.72 -10.94
C ASN A 19 1.29 2.88 -11.68
N PHE A 20 1.53 2.01 -12.66
CA PHE A 20 2.77 2.00 -13.45
C PHE A 20 2.68 2.80 -14.75
N GLN A 21 1.55 3.41 -15.09
CA GLN A 21 1.44 4.24 -16.31
C GLN A 21 1.68 5.72 -16.02
N MET A 22 1.47 6.18 -14.77
CA MET A 22 1.82 7.54 -14.31
C MET A 22 3.34 7.70 -14.13
N LYS A 23 4.06 7.72 -15.25
CA LYS A 23 5.52 7.85 -15.28
C LYS A 23 5.94 9.31 -15.42
N ASN A 24 6.98 9.70 -14.69
CA ASN A 24 7.59 11.01 -14.83
C ASN A 24 8.99 10.88 -15.44
N LYS A 25 9.19 11.47 -16.63
CA LYS A 25 10.50 11.47 -17.32
C LYS A 25 11.45 12.43 -16.63
N GLU A 26 12.72 12.06 -16.57
CA GLU A 26 13.76 12.97 -16.11
C GLU A 26 13.95 14.10 -17.13
N ARG A 27 13.96 15.34 -16.66
CA ARG A 27 14.02 16.56 -17.48
C ARG A 27 15.03 17.59 -16.96
N ASN A 28 15.92 17.19 -16.05
CA ASN A 28 16.93 18.05 -15.42
C ASN A 28 16.31 19.26 -14.69
N THR A 29 15.15 19.09 -14.05
CA THR A 29 14.47 20.14 -13.28
C THR A 29 14.88 20.12 -11.80
N TRP A 30 16.19 20.01 -11.55
CA TRP A 30 16.76 19.91 -10.20
C TRP A 30 16.67 21.22 -9.40
N ASP A 31 16.48 22.34 -10.08
CA ASP A 31 16.32 23.70 -9.54
C ASP A 31 14.86 24.07 -9.27
N THR A 32 13.91 23.20 -9.63
CA THR A 32 12.48 23.47 -9.51
C THR A 32 11.91 22.64 -8.35
N PRO A 33 11.81 23.20 -7.12
CA PRO A 33 11.25 22.48 -5.98
C PRO A 33 9.78 22.16 -6.20
N ALA A 34 9.29 21.11 -5.54
CA ALA A 34 7.87 20.80 -5.54
C ALA A 34 7.07 21.96 -4.91
N LEU A 35 5.95 22.33 -5.55
CA LEU A 35 5.07 23.40 -5.06
C LEU A 35 4.50 23.11 -3.65
N GLY A 36 4.28 21.84 -3.33
CA GLY A 36 3.70 21.40 -2.07
C GLY A 36 4.26 20.04 -1.65
N ASP A 37 5.55 19.99 -1.33
CA ASP A 37 6.16 18.76 -0.81
C ASP A 37 5.45 18.31 0.48
N GLY A 38 5.03 17.05 0.52
CA GLY A 38 4.26 16.51 1.64
C GLY A 38 2.83 17.04 1.79
N TRP A 39 2.29 17.76 0.81
CA TRP A 39 0.93 18.31 0.89
C TRP A 39 -0.15 17.31 0.48
N VAL A 40 -1.30 17.44 1.15
CA VAL A 40 -2.58 16.74 0.90
C VAL A 40 -2.43 15.23 0.74
N HIS A 41 -2.07 14.75 -0.44
CA HIS A 41 -2.05 13.33 -0.79
C HIS A 41 -0.64 12.76 -0.95
N PHE A 42 0.40 13.56 -1.20
CA PHE A 42 1.75 13.05 -1.39
C PHE A 42 2.53 13.04 -0.08
N VAL A 43 3.33 12.00 0.16
CA VAL A 43 4.31 12.00 1.25
C VAL A 43 5.43 13.02 0.99
N PRO A 44 6.09 13.56 2.04
CA PRO A 44 7.26 14.41 1.85
C PRO A 44 8.38 13.60 1.17
N GLU A 45 8.97 14.16 0.12
CA GLU A 45 9.88 13.44 -0.78
C GLU A 45 11.15 12.98 -0.05
N THR A 46 11.78 13.85 0.72
CA THR A 46 13.06 13.56 1.39
C THR A 46 12.99 12.34 2.33
N PRO A 47 12.15 12.33 3.40
CA PRO A 47 12.11 11.20 4.33
C PRO A 47 11.62 9.91 3.68
N TYR A 48 10.72 10.01 2.69
CA TYR A 48 10.24 8.86 1.93
C TYR A 48 11.37 8.22 1.14
N MET A 49 12.11 9.02 0.38
CA MET A 49 13.14 8.52 -0.51
C MET A 49 14.34 7.99 0.28
N GLU A 50 14.75 8.66 1.36
CA GLU A 50 15.79 8.16 2.28
C GLU A 50 15.45 6.75 2.80
N TYR A 51 14.20 6.54 3.24
CA TYR A 51 13.73 5.24 3.69
C TYR A 51 13.76 4.19 2.57
N VAL A 52 13.26 4.55 1.37
CA VAL A 52 13.21 3.64 0.22
C VAL A 52 14.61 3.28 -0.28
N TRP A 53 15.57 4.22 -0.28
CA TRP A 53 16.95 3.90 -0.64
C TRP A 53 17.62 2.99 0.37
N LYS A 54 17.34 3.18 1.67
CA LYS A 54 17.93 2.35 2.72
C LYS A 54 17.39 0.92 2.73
N TRP A 55 16.09 0.73 2.47
CA TRP A 55 15.41 -0.55 2.68
C TRP A 55 14.78 -1.16 1.41
N GLY A 56 14.83 -0.49 0.27
CA GLY A 56 14.16 -0.91 -0.97
C GLY A 56 14.83 -2.06 -1.73
N PHE A 57 15.89 -2.65 -1.19
CA PHE A 57 16.60 -3.78 -1.78
C PHE A 57 16.28 -5.13 -1.09
N GLU A 58 15.34 -5.13 -0.15
CA GLU A 58 14.84 -6.37 0.46
C GLU A 58 14.19 -7.27 -0.60
N GLU A 59 14.58 -8.56 -0.61
CA GLU A 59 14.01 -9.56 -1.49
C GLU A 59 12.53 -9.81 -1.15
N GLN A 60 11.72 -9.96 -2.19
CA GLN A 60 10.31 -10.30 -2.03
C GLN A 60 10.17 -11.80 -1.76
N CYS A 61 9.26 -12.14 -0.85
CA CYS A 61 9.04 -13.50 -0.42
C CYS A 61 7.99 -14.18 -1.30
N ASP A 62 8.42 -15.10 -2.16
CA ASP A 62 7.54 -15.88 -3.05
C ASP A 62 6.97 -17.11 -2.34
N GLN A 63 6.23 -16.88 -1.26
CA GLN A 63 5.64 -17.96 -0.44
C GLN A 63 4.20 -18.34 -0.83
N CYS A 64 3.69 -17.84 -1.96
CA CYS A 64 2.35 -18.17 -2.42
C CYS A 64 2.33 -18.64 -3.88
N ASP A 65 1.37 -19.51 -4.19
CA ASP A 65 1.14 -20.04 -5.55
C ASP A 65 0.46 -19.01 -6.45
N SER A 66 0.84 -17.73 -6.35
CA SER A 66 0.25 -16.67 -7.16
C SER A 66 0.77 -16.75 -8.60
N GLU A 67 -0.16 -16.66 -9.55
CA GLU A 67 0.15 -16.53 -10.97
C GLU A 67 0.52 -15.08 -11.34
N LEU A 68 0.38 -14.14 -10.40
CA LEU A 68 0.74 -12.72 -10.56
C LEU A 68 2.26 -12.52 -10.50
N ARG A 69 3.01 -13.16 -11.42
CA ARG A 69 4.44 -12.88 -11.70
C ARG A 69 4.69 -11.49 -12.33
N ALA A 70 3.65 -10.65 -12.41
CA ALA A 70 3.71 -9.33 -13.02
C ALA A 70 4.64 -8.36 -12.25
N ILE A 71 4.81 -8.58 -10.95
CA ILE A 71 5.65 -7.74 -10.09
C ILE A 71 7.13 -7.90 -10.44
N ASP A 72 7.60 -9.12 -10.74
CA ASP A 72 9.02 -9.36 -11.05
C ASP A 72 9.44 -8.78 -12.40
N VAL A 73 8.58 -8.91 -13.43
CA VAL A 73 8.90 -8.41 -14.77
C VAL A 73 8.88 -6.89 -14.81
N VAL A 74 7.94 -6.24 -14.12
CA VAL A 74 7.83 -4.77 -14.05
C VAL A 74 8.91 -4.17 -13.15
N ASN A 75 9.24 -4.81 -12.03
CA ASN A 75 10.30 -4.35 -11.12
C ASN A 75 11.71 -4.56 -11.68
N SER A 76 11.92 -5.50 -12.61
CA SER A 76 13.27 -5.80 -13.14
C SER A 76 13.86 -4.67 -14.00
N LYS A 77 13.03 -3.85 -14.65
CA LYS A 77 13.51 -2.83 -15.60
C LYS A 77 13.67 -1.48 -14.92
N PHE A 78 14.91 -1.14 -14.58
CA PHE A 78 15.26 0.27 -14.34
C PHE A 78 15.02 1.02 -15.65
N LEU A 79 13.94 1.80 -15.72
CA LEU A 79 13.65 2.63 -16.88
C LEU A 79 14.60 3.84 -16.84
N LYS A 80 15.76 3.72 -17.50
CA LYS A 80 16.69 4.85 -17.68
C LYS A 80 15.91 6.06 -18.25
N GLY A 81 16.16 7.24 -17.70
CA GLY A 81 15.52 8.48 -18.13
C GLY A 81 14.18 8.80 -17.46
N TYR A 82 13.82 8.12 -16.37
CA TYR A 82 12.64 8.45 -15.56
C TYR A 82 13.04 8.89 -14.16
N LYS A 83 12.41 9.98 -13.69
CA LYS A 83 12.44 10.41 -12.29
C LYS A 83 11.52 9.54 -11.44
N ALA A 84 10.38 9.11 -12.00
CA ALA A 84 9.47 8.16 -11.38
C ALA A 84 8.92 7.17 -12.41
N THR A 85 8.90 5.88 -12.06
CA THR A 85 8.38 4.78 -12.90
C THR A 85 6.89 4.51 -12.70
N GLY A 86 6.25 5.23 -11.78
CA GLY A 86 4.87 5.05 -11.38
C GLY A 86 4.58 5.77 -10.06
N ILE A 87 3.38 5.54 -9.53
CA ILE A 87 2.91 6.06 -8.24
C ILE A 87 2.36 4.91 -7.41
N GLY A 88 2.85 4.75 -6.18
CA GLY A 88 2.22 3.91 -5.17
C GLY A 88 1.15 4.71 -4.44
N GLY A 89 0.08 4.06 -4.01
CA GLY A 89 -1.07 4.72 -3.40
C GLY A 89 -1.72 3.92 -2.29
N VAL A 90 -2.27 4.65 -1.31
CA VAL A 90 -3.08 4.14 -0.21
C VAL A 90 -4.42 4.85 -0.21
N PHE A 91 -5.49 4.07 -0.24
CA PHE A 91 -6.86 4.54 -0.43
C PHE A 91 -7.75 4.07 0.70
N CYS A 92 -8.76 4.86 1.03
CA CYS A 92 -9.86 4.39 1.86
C CYS A 92 -10.83 3.56 1.00
N THR A 93 -10.87 2.25 1.21
CA THR A 93 -11.70 1.30 0.45
C THR A 93 -13.20 1.51 0.65
N ARG A 94 -13.62 2.28 1.64
CA ARG A 94 -15.05 2.57 1.84
C ARG A 94 -15.55 3.69 0.96
N HIS A 95 -14.67 4.63 0.63
CA HIS A 95 -15.04 5.87 -0.02
C HIS A 95 -14.32 6.07 -1.37
N GLY A 96 -13.38 5.17 -1.71
CA GLY A 96 -12.54 5.31 -2.91
C GLY A 96 -11.63 6.54 -2.90
N LEU A 97 -11.38 7.13 -1.71
CA LEU A 97 -10.61 8.36 -1.58
C LEU A 97 -9.14 8.06 -1.26
N VAL A 98 -8.24 8.78 -1.92
CA VAL A 98 -6.81 8.79 -1.59
C VAL A 98 -6.63 9.26 -0.16
N ARG A 99 -5.84 8.53 0.63
CA ARG A 99 -5.53 8.94 2.00
C ARG A 99 -4.70 10.21 2.02
N LYS A 100 -4.78 10.93 3.14
CA LYS A 100 -3.81 11.99 3.42
C LYS A 100 -2.41 11.38 3.37
N ASN A 101 -1.51 11.98 2.60
CA ASN A 101 -0.14 11.48 2.39
C ASN A 101 -0.08 9.99 2.01
N GLY A 102 -1.07 9.50 1.24
CA GLY A 102 -1.15 8.12 0.78
C GLY A 102 -0.43 7.83 -0.54
N LEU A 103 0.05 8.84 -1.26
CA LEU A 103 0.71 8.70 -2.55
C LEU A 103 2.22 8.93 -2.45
N GLY A 104 2.98 8.20 -3.26
CA GLY A 104 4.41 8.47 -3.43
C GLY A 104 4.95 7.93 -4.76
N ASN A 105 5.98 8.60 -5.26
CA ASN A 105 6.65 8.22 -6.49
C ASN A 105 7.34 6.85 -6.34
N LEU A 106 7.34 6.06 -7.40
CA LEU A 106 8.07 4.79 -7.48
C LEU A 106 9.37 4.97 -8.27
N GLN A 107 10.48 4.42 -7.76
CA GLN A 107 11.80 4.61 -8.37
C GLN A 107 12.15 3.46 -9.32
N LYS A 108 11.76 2.25 -8.95
CA LYS A 108 11.98 1.03 -9.73
C LYS A 108 10.86 0.05 -9.42
N GLY A 109 9.70 0.34 -10.02
CA GLY A 109 8.46 -0.39 -9.78
C GLY A 109 8.03 -0.35 -8.31
N GLU A 110 7.16 -1.29 -7.93
CA GLU A 110 6.57 -1.37 -6.61
C GLU A 110 7.45 -2.22 -5.68
N ARG A 111 8.03 -1.60 -4.65
CA ARG A 111 8.80 -2.30 -3.62
C ARG A 111 8.07 -2.26 -2.29
N TYR A 112 8.33 -3.26 -1.45
CA TYR A 112 7.84 -3.30 -0.08
C TYR A 112 8.17 -2.04 0.72
N ALA A 113 9.35 -1.47 0.55
CA ALA A 113 9.72 -0.23 1.22
C ALA A 113 8.78 0.94 0.83
N ASN A 114 8.44 1.06 -0.46
CA ASN A 114 7.50 2.08 -0.93
C ASN A 114 6.15 1.91 -0.21
N MET A 115 5.56 0.72 -0.32
CA MET A 115 4.20 0.50 0.15
C MET A 115 4.09 0.51 1.68
N VAL A 116 5.12 0.06 2.41
CA VAL A 116 5.19 0.18 3.87
C VAL A 116 5.22 1.65 4.29
N PHE A 117 6.10 2.46 3.70
CA PHE A 117 6.18 3.86 4.07
C PHE A 117 4.84 4.57 3.84
N LEU A 118 4.25 4.40 2.65
CA LEU A 118 2.97 5.03 2.31
C LEU A 118 1.84 4.57 3.25
N ALA A 119 1.75 3.26 3.53
CA ALA A 119 0.73 2.70 4.41
C ALA A 119 0.78 3.34 5.81
N PHE A 120 1.94 3.32 6.45
CA PHE A 120 2.09 3.83 7.82
C PHE A 120 2.10 5.35 7.90
N TYR A 121 2.63 6.05 6.90
CA TYR A 121 2.59 7.51 6.88
C TYR A 121 1.13 8.00 6.75
N SER A 122 0.32 7.32 5.94
CA SER A 122 -1.11 7.63 5.78
C SER A 122 -1.98 7.36 7.03
N LEU A 123 -1.44 6.62 7.99
CA LEU A 123 -2.06 6.33 9.28
C LEU A 123 -1.72 7.37 10.35
N MET A 124 -0.68 8.18 10.15
CA MET A 124 -0.32 9.23 11.10
C MET A 124 -1.52 10.13 11.39
N PHE A 125 -1.71 10.48 12.65
CA PHE A 125 -2.83 11.28 13.16
C PHE A 125 -4.23 10.65 12.98
N SER A 126 -4.32 9.36 12.67
CA SER A 126 -5.60 8.64 12.65
C SER A 126 -5.85 7.97 14.00
N VAL A 127 -7.04 8.18 14.58
CA VAL A 127 -7.48 7.50 15.80
C VAL A 127 -8.33 6.30 15.41
N LEU A 128 -7.78 5.09 15.53
CA LEU A 128 -8.37 3.88 14.98
C LEU A 128 -8.33 2.74 15.98
N THR A 129 -9.38 1.92 15.98
CA THR A 129 -9.46 0.70 16.81
C THR A 129 -9.08 -0.56 16.05
N THR A 130 -9.17 -0.54 14.72
CA THR A 130 -8.86 -1.68 13.86
C THR A 130 -8.52 -1.17 12.47
N ILE A 131 -7.44 -1.70 11.89
CA ILE A 131 -6.99 -1.38 10.54
C ILE A 131 -7.01 -2.66 9.72
N VAL A 132 -7.53 -2.53 8.50
CA VAL A 132 -7.59 -3.58 7.50
C VAL A 132 -6.77 -3.15 6.31
N PHE A 133 -5.81 -3.96 5.88
CA PHE A 133 -5.03 -3.74 4.66
C PHE A 133 -5.51 -4.70 3.57
N SER A 134 -5.96 -4.13 2.46
CA SER A 134 -6.22 -4.80 1.20
C SER A 134 -5.09 -4.53 0.23
N TYR A 135 -4.48 -5.57 -0.32
CA TYR A 135 -3.35 -5.44 -1.24
C TYR A 135 -3.22 -6.69 -2.09
N ASP A 136 -2.90 -6.53 -3.38
CA ASP A 136 -2.76 -7.63 -4.35
C ASP A 136 -1.85 -8.74 -3.81
N ILE A 137 -0.77 -8.38 -3.13
CA ILE A 137 0.17 -9.32 -2.51
C ILE A 137 0.13 -9.32 -0.99
N ALA A 138 -1.02 -9.01 -0.38
CA ALA A 138 -1.16 -8.98 1.08
C ALA A 138 -0.62 -10.27 1.74
N CYS A 139 -0.83 -11.44 1.13
CA CYS A 139 -0.36 -12.73 1.63
C CYS A 139 1.16 -12.86 1.81
N GLN A 140 1.93 -12.14 0.99
CA GLN A 140 3.39 -12.05 1.08
C GLN A 140 3.79 -10.83 1.92
N TRP A 141 3.16 -9.68 1.63
CA TRP A 141 3.47 -8.41 2.24
C TRP A 141 3.18 -8.37 3.74
N HIS A 142 2.28 -9.16 4.30
CA HIS A 142 2.03 -9.08 5.75
C HIS A 142 3.10 -9.82 6.60
N GLN A 143 3.85 -10.77 6.03
CA GLN A 143 4.69 -11.72 6.80
C GLN A 143 5.75 -11.01 7.66
N ASN A 144 6.52 -10.12 7.04
CA ASN A 144 7.56 -9.34 7.72
C ASN A 144 7.13 -7.90 8.01
N LEU A 145 5.83 -7.63 8.11
CA LEU A 145 5.34 -6.26 8.23
C LEU A 145 5.77 -5.60 9.54
N ASN A 146 5.80 -6.34 10.64
CA ASN A 146 6.23 -5.80 11.95
C ASN A 146 7.69 -5.35 11.90
N ALA A 147 8.57 -6.20 11.38
CA ALA A 147 9.99 -5.88 11.22
C ALA A 147 10.20 -4.67 10.31
N ARG A 148 9.40 -4.53 9.24
CA ARG A 148 9.45 -3.35 8.36
C ARG A 148 8.88 -2.09 9.02
N MET A 149 7.81 -2.21 9.80
CA MET A 149 7.28 -1.08 10.58
C MET A 149 8.33 -0.55 11.55
N LEU A 150 9.03 -1.43 12.27
CA LEU A 150 10.07 -1.03 13.23
C LEU A 150 11.30 -0.36 12.59
N ARG A 151 11.44 -0.42 11.26
CA ARG A 151 12.47 0.34 10.51
C ARG A 151 12.04 1.76 10.16
N LEU A 152 10.74 2.07 10.25
CA LEU A 152 10.21 3.42 10.06
C LEU A 152 10.58 4.31 11.26
N PRO A 153 10.53 5.64 11.11
CA PRO A 153 10.55 6.56 12.24
C PRO A 153 9.53 6.17 13.33
N PRO A 154 9.88 6.25 14.62
CA PRO A 154 8.99 5.86 15.73
C PRO A 154 7.62 6.54 15.72
N GLU A 155 7.52 7.75 15.17
CA GLU A 155 6.29 8.52 15.03
C GLU A 155 5.27 7.87 14.08
N MET A 156 5.74 6.95 13.22
CA MET A 156 4.90 6.19 12.28
C MET A 156 4.49 4.83 12.82
N TRP A 157 4.98 4.43 14.00
CA TRP A 157 4.64 3.14 14.58
C TRP A 157 3.20 3.15 15.09
N ILE A 158 2.54 2.00 14.94
CA ILE A 158 1.27 1.76 15.62
C ILE A 158 1.50 0.96 16.89
N ALA A 159 0.61 1.13 17.87
CA ALA A 159 0.68 0.40 19.12
C ALA A 159 0.65 -1.13 18.89
N SER A 160 1.33 -1.89 19.75
CA SER A 160 1.52 -3.33 19.56
C SER A 160 0.21 -4.11 19.56
N ASP A 161 -0.75 -3.70 20.37
CA ASP A 161 -2.11 -4.26 20.41
C ASP A 161 -2.87 -4.00 19.11
N LEU A 162 -2.77 -2.79 18.56
CA LEU A 162 -3.34 -2.45 17.26
C LEU A 162 -2.64 -3.21 16.12
N PHE A 163 -1.33 -3.40 16.19
CA PHE A 163 -0.57 -4.19 15.22
C PHE A 163 -1.03 -5.65 15.19
N GLN A 164 -1.21 -6.27 16.36
CA GLN A 164 -1.69 -7.65 16.47
C GLN A 164 -3.14 -7.81 15.97
N ALA A 165 -3.92 -6.73 16.01
CA ALA A 165 -5.30 -6.69 15.50
C ALA A 165 -5.40 -6.37 13.99
N LEU A 166 -4.28 -6.21 13.27
CA LEU A 166 -4.31 -5.96 11.82
C LEU A 166 -4.94 -7.13 11.07
N LEU A 167 -5.80 -6.81 10.10
CA LEU A 167 -6.37 -7.78 9.17
C LEU A 167 -5.86 -7.54 7.77
N PHE A 168 -5.69 -8.62 7.00
CA PHE A 168 -5.11 -8.58 5.67
C PHE A 168 -6.02 -9.27 4.67
N PHE A 169 -6.17 -8.65 3.51
CA PHE A 169 -7.05 -9.10 2.45
C PHE A 169 -6.41 -8.90 1.08
N ILE A 170 -6.85 -9.69 0.12
CA ILE A 170 -6.53 -9.48 -1.30
C ILE A 170 -7.83 -9.05 -1.99
N PRO A 171 -7.80 -8.02 -2.85
CA PRO A 171 -8.98 -7.59 -3.61
C PRO A 171 -9.66 -8.74 -4.36
N LYS A 172 -10.97 -8.63 -4.56
CA LYS A 172 -11.83 -9.74 -5.05
C LYS A 172 -11.46 -10.21 -6.46
N LEU A 173 -10.98 -9.36 -7.33
CA LEU A 173 -10.54 -9.77 -8.67
C LEU A 173 -9.17 -10.45 -8.57
N HIS A 174 -8.27 -9.86 -7.79
CA HIS A 174 -6.89 -10.32 -7.64
C HIS A 174 -6.78 -11.67 -6.93
N ILE A 175 -7.64 -11.94 -5.93
CA ILE A 175 -7.57 -13.17 -5.12
C ILE A 175 -7.70 -14.46 -5.96
N TYR A 176 -8.40 -14.41 -7.10
CA TYR A 176 -8.54 -15.56 -7.99
C TYR A 176 -7.22 -16.00 -8.63
N ALA A 177 -6.26 -15.09 -8.76
CA ALA A 177 -4.92 -15.40 -9.28
C ALA A 177 -3.99 -16.00 -8.20
N HIS A 178 -4.48 -16.19 -6.97
CA HIS A 178 -3.75 -16.89 -5.91
C HIS A 178 -4.28 -18.30 -5.69
N GLY A 179 -3.41 -19.21 -5.24
CA GLY A 179 -3.80 -20.57 -4.87
C GLY A 179 -4.82 -20.66 -3.72
N ALA A 180 -5.47 -21.82 -3.59
CA ALA A 180 -6.60 -22.07 -2.69
C ALA A 180 -6.35 -21.66 -1.22
N LYS A 181 -5.11 -21.84 -0.72
CA LYS A 181 -4.72 -21.40 0.64
C LYS A 181 -4.90 -19.89 0.83
N CYS A 182 -4.53 -19.09 -0.17
CA CYS A 182 -4.71 -17.65 -0.12
C CYS A 182 -6.19 -17.28 -0.25
N GLN A 183 -6.91 -17.91 -1.19
CA GLN A 183 -8.34 -17.67 -1.38
C GLN A 183 -9.15 -17.92 -0.11
N TYR A 184 -8.82 -18.96 0.65
CA TYR A 184 -9.48 -19.23 1.92
C TYR A 184 -9.13 -18.18 3.00
N LYS A 185 -7.85 -17.81 3.10
CA LYS A 185 -7.35 -16.96 4.21
C LYS A 185 -7.61 -15.46 4.01
N PHE A 186 -7.41 -14.93 2.81
CA PHE A 186 -7.37 -13.49 2.52
C PHE A 186 -8.58 -12.98 1.72
N SER A 187 -9.56 -13.83 1.43
CA SER A 187 -10.77 -13.41 0.72
C SER A 187 -11.70 -12.59 1.62
N PHE A 188 -12.14 -11.44 1.10
CA PHE A 188 -13.20 -10.65 1.73
C PHE A 188 -14.50 -11.45 1.92
N ASN A 189 -14.79 -12.42 1.05
CA ASN A 189 -16.05 -13.19 1.10
C ASN A 189 -16.12 -14.16 2.28
N PHE A 190 -14.98 -14.59 2.82
CA PHE A 190 -14.94 -15.57 3.91
C PHE A 190 -14.72 -14.95 5.29
N GLN A 191 -14.36 -13.66 5.35
CA GLN A 191 -14.15 -13.00 6.62
C GLN A 191 -15.39 -12.28 7.10
N ARG A 192 -15.61 -12.41 8.41
CA ARG A 192 -16.71 -11.74 9.08
C ARG A 192 -16.51 -10.23 9.01
N TRP A 193 -17.62 -9.53 8.85
CA TRP A 193 -17.67 -8.06 8.90
C TRP A 193 -17.00 -7.31 7.74
N SER A 194 -16.66 -8.02 6.66
CA SER A 194 -16.20 -7.45 5.38
C SER A 194 -17.34 -6.81 4.55
N VAL A 195 -18.60 -7.02 4.94
CA VAL A 195 -19.79 -6.60 4.18
C VAL A 195 -19.66 -7.06 2.71
N CYS A 196 -19.82 -6.16 1.74
CA CYS A 196 -19.65 -6.41 0.31
C CYS A 196 -18.41 -5.72 -0.27
N THR A 197 -17.45 -5.30 0.57
CA THR A 197 -16.21 -4.64 0.13
C THR A 197 -15.48 -5.49 -0.90
N ASP A 198 -15.06 -4.89 -2.03
CA ASP A 198 -14.33 -5.58 -3.09
C ASP A 198 -12.82 -5.33 -3.06
N GLY A 199 -12.38 -4.19 -2.55
CA GLY A 199 -10.96 -3.82 -2.53
C GLY A 199 -10.43 -3.23 -3.84
N GLU A 200 -11.29 -3.00 -4.84
CA GLU A 200 -10.89 -2.64 -6.21
C GLU A 200 -10.88 -1.13 -6.50
N ASP A 201 -11.18 -0.30 -5.50
CA ASP A 201 -11.29 1.15 -5.67
C ASP A 201 -10.05 1.83 -6.28
N PRO A 202 -8.80 1.44 -5.94
CA PRO A 202 -7.64 2.05 -6.59
C PRO A 202 -7.70 1.90 -8.11
N LYS A 203 -8.10 0.74 -8.64
CA LYS A 203 -8.20 0.54 -10.10
C LYS A 203 -9.20 1.50 -10.74
N ARG A 204 -10.33 1.77 -10.07
CA ARG A 204 -11.32 2.80 -10.48
C ARG A 204 -10.70 4.19 -10.46
N PHE A 205 -10.03 4.56 -9.38
CA PHE A 205 -9.35 5.85 -9.27
C PHE A 205 -8.30 6.04 -10.37
N TRP A 206 -7.44 5.04 -10.59
CA TRP A 206 -6.39 5.08 -11.60
C TRP A 206 -6.95 5.18 -13.02
N SER A 207 -8.15 4.66 -13.29
CA SER A 207 -8.78 4.77 -14.61
C SER A 207 -8.98 6.22 -15.08
N HIS A 208 -9.00 7.19 -14.15
CA HIS A 208 -9.10 8.62 -14.47
C HIS A 208 -7.74 9.30 -14.72
N THR A 209 -6.64 8.55 -14.69
CA THR A 209 -5.28 9.07 -14.85
C THR A 209 -4.61 8.67 -16.17
N TYR A 210 -5.35 7.99 -17.04
CA TYR A 210 -4.91 7.49 -18.35
C TYR A 210 -5.60 8.22 -19.50
#